data_AF-A0A9N9B5W1-F1
#
_entry.id   AF-A0A9N9B5W1-F1
#
_cell.length_a   1.000
_cell.length_b   1.000
_cell.length_c   1.000
_cell.angle_alpha   90.00
_cell.angle_beta   90.00
_cell.angle_gamma   90.00
#
_symmetry.space_group_name_H-M   'P 1'
#
loop_
_entity.id
_entity.type
_entity.pdbx_description
1 polymer ?
#
loop_
_entity_poly.entity_id
_entity_poly.type
_entity_poly.pdbx_seq_one_letter_code
_entity_poly.pdbx_strand_id
1 'polypeptide(L)'
;MQRFQILFRAFVRYFPRNFVSATLHSQGAITLNKPFLFSKISRRQPETRPVGIGYISTEIFLTSLGCRCQYSTNANEQNTQSKNIPTVDWKTLSFYSFHAFPNSFLHKTRELLLLKFGEMGIVGRIYIATEGINAQLSCPVEQLDELRKFCDQELKLENLEFNFSTIHVKAFRKLNVKIRNQIVSDGLEKGSYDLSNQPKHLSPEEWHTALSNAKTPIILIDMRNHYESEIGYFENSIRQDVDTFRDSIISMNKILEGKQNEDIYMYCTGGIRCSKAGAILLSNGFKSVYVLKGGITAYGRYITLNPSVTSLYKGRNFTFDKRLGEPITNDIVSQCHTCGEPCDTHTNCRNKTCNLLFIQCQECRKRLSRTCGSEFCLRLVKAWDEKFGRPSGFDDVKPGYQCVYDHVHRTRPKLVIERLGGASANVPSDLVEMLLEKNSNIKN
;
A
#
# COMPACT_ATOMS: atom_id res chain seq x y z
N MET A 1 20.69 -14.38 36.34
CA MET A 1 20.77 -15.31 35.19
C MET A 1 19.43 -15.56 34.46
N GLN A 2 18.32 -15.91 35.14
CA GLN A 2 17.05 -16.24 34.46
C GLN A 2 16.48 -15.14 33.53
N ARG A 3 16.54 -13.86 33.92
CA ARG A 3 16.09 -12.75 33.05
C ARG A 3 16.93 -12.59 31.77
N PHE A 4 18.23 -12.84 31.85
CA PHE A 4 19.13 -12.82 30.69
C PHE A 4 18.92 -14.04 29.79
N GLN A 5 18.61 -15.22 30.35
CA GLN A 5 18.23 -16.40 29.56
C GLN A 5 16.92 -16.19 28.77
N ILE A 6 15.94 -15.47 29.33
CA ILE A 6 14.68 -15.15 28.64
C ILE A 6 14.94 -14.16 27.49
N LEU A 7 15.72 -13.10 27.72
CA LEU A 7 16.13 -12.16 26.68
C LEU A 7 16.99 -12.84 25.60
N PHE A 8 17.89 -13.74 25.99
CA PHE A 8 18.71 -14.54 25.08
C PHE A 8 17.85 -15.47 24.21
N ARG A 9 16.88 -16.18 24.79
CA ARG A 9 15.93 -17.02 24.02
C ARG A 9 15.08 -16.19 23.05
N ALA A 10 14.64 -15.00 23.45
CA ALA A 10 13.92 -14.08 22.58
C ALA A 10 14.83 -13.57 21.43
N PHE A 11 16.05 -13.18 21.75
CA PHE A 11 17.05 -12.71 20.78
C PHE A 11 17.41 -13.78 19.74
N VAL A 12 17.65 -15.02 20.17
CA VAL A 12 17.90 -16.18 19.29
C VAL A 12 16.70 -16.48 18.38
N ARG A 13 15.46 -16.23 18.85
CA ARG A 13 14.23 -16.44 18.07
C ARG A 13 14.00 -15.41 16.96
N TYR A 14 14.58 -14.22 17.07
CA TYR A 14 14.50 -13.13 16.09
C TYR A 14 15.80 -12.95 15.29
N PHE A 15 16.74 -13.90 15.41
CA PHE A 15 18.08 -13.81 14.85
C PHE A 15 18.14 -14.08 13.34
N PRO A 16 18.97 -13.36 12.55
CA PRO A 16 19.19 -13.66 11.13
C PRO A 16 19.97 -14.97 10.95
N ARG A 17 19.57 -15.80 9.97
CA ARG A 17 20.05 -17.19 9.71
C ARG A 17 21.55 -17.36 9.41
N ASN A 18 22.37 -16.32 9.52
CA ASN A 18 23.76 -16.31 9.03
C ASN A 18 24.83 -16.52 10.14
N PHE A 19 24.45 -16.86 11.38
CA PHE A 19 25.35 -17.14 12.50
C PHE A 19 25.09 -18.55 13.04
N VAL A 20 26.15 -19.24 13.48
CA VAL A 20 26.08 -20.69 13.77
C VAL A 20 26.03 -21.01 15.26
N SER A 21 26.51 -20.10 16.12
CA SER A 21 26.36 -20.23 17.58
C SER A 21 26.31 -18.88 18.28
N ALA A 22 25.60 -18.82 19.40
CA ALA A 22 25.59 -17.70 20.34
C ALA A 22 25.82 -18.24 21.76
N THR A 23 26.73 -17.63 22.52
CA THR A 23 27.04 -18.04 23.91
C THR A 23 26.82 -16.86 24.86
N LEU A 24 26.10 -17.11 25.96
CA LEU A 24 25.81 -16.11 26.99
C LEU A 24 26.77 -16.29 28.17
N HIS A 25 27.56 -15.26 28.48
CA HIS A 25 28.51 -15.27 29.60
C HIS A 25 27.88 -14.72 30.89
N SER A 26 28.48 -15.02 32.04
CA SER A 26 27.96 -14.74 33.39
C SER A 26 27.68 -13.26 33.69
N GLN A 27 28.24 -12.33 32.90
CA GLN A 27 28.10 -10.88 33.06
C GLN A 27 27.18 -10.21 32.00
N GLY A 28 26.42 -10.97 31.22
CA GLY A 28 25.46 -10.41 30.24
C GLY A 28 26.06 -10.02 28.89
N ALA A 29 27.31 -10.43 28.63
CA ALA A 29 27.95 -10.39 27.32
C ALA A 29 27.49 -11.59 26.48
N ILE A 30 27.17 -11.33 25.21
CA ILE A 30 26.82 -12.36 24.22
C ILE A 30 27.89 -12.36 23.12
N THR A 31 28.50 -13.52 22.89
CA THR A 31 29.45 -13.74 21.79
C THR A 31 28.75 -14.44 20.64
N LEU A 32 28.85 -13.88 19.44
CA LEU A 32 28.24 -14.40 18.21
C LEU A 32 29.31 -14.87 17.23
N ASN A 33 29.23 -16.12 16.77
CA ASN A 33 30.20 -16.70 15.84
C ASN A 33 29.62 -16.86 14.44
N LYS A 34 30.29 -16.26 13.45
CA LYS A 34 29.98 -16.43 12.02
C LYS A 34 31.11 -17.18 11.32
N PRO A 35 30.85 -18.33 10.66
CA PRO A 35 31.87 -19.03 9.91
C PRO A 35 32.18 -18.30 8.60
N PHE A 36 33.43 -18.35 8.17
CA PHE A 36 33.85 -18.00 6.82
C PHE A 36 34.89 -19.01 6.33
N LEU A 37 34.83 -19.34 5.04
CA LEU A 37 35.77 -20.25 4.37
C LEU A 37 36.88 -19.45 3.72
N PHE A 38 38.14 -19.79 3.97
CA PHE A 38 39.28 -19.17 3.30
C PHE A 38 40.21 -20.24 2.71
N SER A 39 40.74 -19.96 1.52
CA SER A 39 41.77 -20.75 0.86
C SER A 39 43.09 -19.99 0.88
N LYS A 40 44.18 -20.63 1.32
CA LYS A 40 45.53 -20.08 1.12
C LYS A 40 45.93 -20.25 -0.35
N ILE A 41 46.14 -19.14 -1.07
CA ILE A 41 46.79 -19.16 -2.38
C ILE A 41 48.30 -19.28 -2.13
N SER A 42 48.88 -20.44 -2.45
CA SER A 42 50.33 -20.61 -2.59
C SER A 42 50.67 -20.69 -4.07
N ARG A 43 51.55 -19.81 -4.56
CA ARG A 43 52.16 -19.94 -5.89
C ARG A 43 53.22 -21.04 -5.85
N ARG A 44 52.81 -22.30 -5.94
CA ARG A 44 53.54 -23.46 -6.53
C ARG A 44 52.82 -24.77 -6.17
N GLN A 45 52.44 -25.50 -7.23
CA GLN A 45 51.96 -26.89 -7.32
C GLN A 45 50.46 -27.20 -7.11
N PRO A 46 49.84 -28.08 -7.93
CA PRO A 46 48.42 -28.40 -7.88
C PRO A 46 48.17 -29.77 -7.24
N GLU A 47 48.00 -29.83 -5.92
CA GLU A 47 47.37 -31.00 -5.27
C GLU A 47 46.46 -30.58 -4.11
N THR A 48 45.32 -31.26 -4.03
CA THR A 48 44.19 -31.02 -3.13
C THR A 48 44.58 -31.03 -1.65
N ARG A 49 44.27 -29.95 -0.91
CA ARG A 49 44.34 -29.89 0.56
C ARG A 49 43.09 -29.22 1.17
N PRO A 50 42.70 -29.60 2.40
CA PRO A 50 41.37 -29.33 2.95
C PRO A 50 41.14 -27.85 3.31
N VAL A 51 39.89 -27.43 3.17
CA VAL A 51 39.40 -26.08 3.47
C VAL A 51 39.32 -25.89 4.99
N GLY A 52 39.97 -24.85 5.52
CA GLY A 52 39.85 -24.47 6.93
C GLY A 52 38.63 -23.61 7.19
N ILE A 53 37.96 -23.82 8.34
CA ILE A 53 36.83 -23.00 8.81
C ILE A 53 37.36 -22.04 9.88
N GLY A 54 37.23 -20.73 9.67
CA GLY A 54 37.46 -19.73 10.71
C GLY A 54 36.17 -19.09 11.20
N TYR A 55 36.22 -18.49 12.38
CA TYR A 55 35.09 -17.79 13.00
C TYR A 55 35.45 -16.33 13.28
N ILE A 56 34.54 -15.42 12.94
CA ILE A 56 34.60 -14.01 13.40
C ILE A 56 33.68 -13.90 14.61
N SER A 57 34.23 -13.41 15.73
CA SER A 57 33.53 -13.23 17.00
C SER A 57 33.17 -11.76 17.20
N THR A 58 31.92 -11.47 17.56
CA THR A 58 31.46 -10.12 17.94
C THR A 58 30.82 -10.17 19.33
N GLU A 59 31.21 -9.27 20.23
CA GLU A 59 30.68 -9.17 21.59
C GLU A 59 29.64 -8.05 21.71
N ILE A 60 28.50 -8.35 22.33
CA ILE A 60 27.42 -7.39 22.60
C ILE A 60 27.12 -7.39 24.11
N PHE A 61 27.11 -6.20 24.72
CA PHE A 61 26.77 -6.00 26.14
C PHE A 61 25.32 -5.56 26.30
N LEU A 62 24.53 -6.32 27.08
CA LEU A 62 23.15 -5.98 27.42
C LEU A 62 23.12 -5.14 28.72
N THR A 63 22.92 -3.83 28.63
CA THR A 63 22.70 -2.96 29.80
C THR A 63 21.21 -2.84 30.18
N SER A 64 20.93 -2.69 31.47
CA SER A 64 19.63 -2.94 32.11
C SER A 64 18.60 -1.80 32.00
N LEU A 65 18.19 -1.42 30.79
CA LEU A 65 16.97 -0.62 30.59
C LEU A 65 15.87 -1.48 29.98
N GLY A 66 15.12 -2.14 30.89
CA GLY A 66 13.96 -2.95 30.55
C GLY A 66 12.69 -2.11 30.41
N CYS A 67 11.89 -2.42 29.40
CA CYS A 67 10.52 -1.94 29.27
C CYS A 67 9.59 -2.97 29.96
N ARG A 68 8.83 -2.55 30.98
CA ARG A 68 7.84 -3.36 31.68
C ARG A 68 6.52 -2.60 31.72
N CYS A 69 5.49 -3.08 31.00
CA CYS A 69 4.10 -2.72 31.24
C CYS A 69 3.56 -3.62 32.35
N GLN A 70 3.10 -3.04 33.46
CA GLN A 70 2.21 -3.68 34.41
C GLN A 70 0.93 -2.83 34.47
N TYR A 71 -0.20 -3.46 34.14
CA TYR A 71 -1.52 -2.91 34.43
C TYR A 71 -1.84 -3.23 35.88
N SER A 72 -2.13 -2.20 36.66
CA SER A 72 -2.67 -2.27 38.02
C SER A 72 -3.82 -1.28 38.09
N THR A 73 -5.04 -1.79 38.22
CA THR A 73 -6.21 -1.00 38.59
C THR A 73 -6.11 -0.63 40.06
N ASN A 74 -5.95 0.65 40.37
CA ASN A 74 -6.46 1.26 41.60
C ASN A 74 -6.62 2.76 41.34
N ALA A 75 -7.84 3.24 41.54
CA ALA A 75 -8.19 4.66 41.49
C ALA A 75 -7.49 5.38 42.64
N ASN A 76 -6.69 6.39 42.31
CA ASN A 76 -6.42 7.55 43.14
C ASN A 76 -5.86 8.66 42.24
N GLU A 77 -6.49 9.83 42.30
CA GLU A 77 -6.11 11.04 41.58
C GLU A 77 -4.68 11.44 41.93
N GLN A 78 -3.76 11.27 40.97
CA GLN A 78 -2.47 11.96 41.00
C GLN A 78 -2.15 12.49 39.60
N ASN A 79 -2.14 13.82 39.56
CA ASN A 79 -1.69 14.74 38.52
C ASN A 79 -0.58 14.18 37.62
N THR A 80 -0.94 13.61 36.46
CA THR A 80 0.02 13.21 35.44
C THR A 80 0.28 14.38 34.49
N GLN A 81 1.39 15.09 34.69
CA GLN A 81 2.02 15.84 33.61
C GLN A 81 2.32 14.86 32.46
N SER A 82 1.57 14.98 31.37
CA SER A 82 1.83 14.25 30.14
C SER A 82 3.24 14.58 29.67
N LYS A 83 4.14 13.60 29.68
CA LYS A 83 5.38 13.70 28.92
C LYS A 83 4.99 13.93 27.46
N ASN A 84 5.15 15.16 26.98
CA ASN A 84 4.97 15.52 25.58
C ASN A 84 5.98 14.71 24.75
N ILE A 85 5.55 13.55 24.25
CA ILE A 85 6.25 12.87 23.16
C ILE A 85 6.11 13.81 21.96
N PRO A 86 7.21 14.25 21.33
CA PRO A 86 7.13 15.09 20.16
C PRO A 86 6.26 14.40 19.11
N THR A 87 5.19 15.08 18.68
CA THR A 87 4.36 14.59 17.58
C THR A 87 5.17 14.71 16.30
N VAL A 88 5.57 13.58 15.73
CA VAL A 88 6.24 13.58 14.42
C VAL A 88 5.22 14.03 13.38
N ASP A 89 5.50 15.15 12.72
CA ASP A 89 4.73 15.59 11.56
C ASP A 89 5.10 14.74 10.34
N TRP A 90 4.06 14.32 9.61
CA TRP A 90 4.20 13.46 8.44
C TRP A 90 3.83 14.22 7.19
N LYS A 91 4.44 13.84 6.07
CA LYS A 91 4.02 14.18 4.72
C LYS A 91 3.71 12.89 3.98
N THR A 92 2.47 12.75 3.54
CA THR A 92 2.07 11.65 2.67
C THR A 92 2.30 12.04 1.23
N LEU A 93 3.09 11.27 0.50
CA LEU A 93 3.45 11.54 -0.89
C LEU A 93 3.53 10.25 -1.71
N SER A 94 3.53 10.42 -3.02
CA SER A 94 3.82 9.35 -3.96
C SER A 94 4.75 9.86 -5.07
N PHE A 95 5.46 8.95 -5.70
CA PHE A 95 6.22 9.23 -6.91
C PHE A 95 6.38 7.95 -7.72
N TYR A 96 6.64 8.10 -9.01
CA TYR A 96 7.05 7.01 -9.87
C TYR A 96 8.05 7.53 -10.90
N SER A 97 8.85 6.62 -11.44
CA SER A 97 9.74 6.91 -12.56
C SER A 97 9.92 5.64 -13.38
N PHE A 98 9.84 5.78 -14.70
CA PHE A 98 10.16 4.73 -15.67
C PHE A 98 11.67 4.72 -16.01
N HIS A 99 12.51 4.89 -14.99
CA HIS A 99 13.96 4.80 -15.11
C HIS A 99 14.39 3.33 -15.10
N ALA A 100 14.99 2.86 -16.19
CA ALA A 100 15.33 1.45 -16.31
C ALA A 100 16.40 1.04 -15.28
N PHE A 101 16.08 0.00 -14.49
CA PHE A 101 17.05 -0.62 -13.58
C PHE A 101 17.57 -1.93 -14.20
N PRO A 102 18.89 -2.17 -14.24
CA PRO A 102 19.40 -3.48 -14.63
C PRO A 102 18.89 -4.55 -13.66
N ASN A 103 18.52 -5.72 -14.18
CA ASN A 103 17.95 -6.80 -13.37
C ASN A 103 18.88 -7.21 -12.20
N SER A 104 20.20 -7.20 -12.43
CA SER A 104 21.22 -7.49 -11.41
C SER A 104 21.24 -6.48 -10.25
N PHE A 105 20.70 -5.28 -10.43
CA PHE A 105 20.69 -4.23 -9.40
C PHE A 105 19.43 -4.26 -8.52
N LEU A 106 18.33 -4.90 -8.95
CA LEU A 106 17.04 -4.83 -8.24
C LEU A 106 17.12 -5.30 -6.78
N HIS A 107 17.82 -6.39 -6.50
CA HIS A 107 17.98 -6.89 -5.13
C HIS A 107 18.76 -5.92 -4.25
N LYS A 108 19.88 -5.37 -4.78
CA LYS A 108 20.69 -4.36 -4.08
C LYS A 108 19.89 -3.07 -3.83
N THR A 109 19.17 -2.58 -4.84
CA THR A 109 18.31 -1.39 -4.71
C THR A 109 17.22 -1.61 -3.67
N ARG A 110 16.60 -2.79 -3.63
CA ARG A 110 15.61 -3.12 -2.59
C ARG A 110 16.19 -3.06 -1.19
N GLU A 111 17.37 -3.64 -0.97
CA GLU A 111 18.04 -3.64 0.33
C GLU A 111 18.43 -2.23 0.76
N LEU A 112 18.98 -1.44 -0.16
CA LEU A 112 19.34 -0.05 0.07
C LEU A 112 18.12 0.79 0.46
N LEU A 113 17.00 0.65 -0.27
CA LEU A 113 15.74 1.33 0.07
C LEU A 113 15.23 0.93 1.45
N LEU A 114 15.24 -0.37 1.80
CA LEU A 114 14.77 -0.84 3.10
C LEU A 114 15.62 -0.28 4.25
N LEU A 115 16.94 -0.23 4.07
CA LEU A 115 17.87 0.28 5.07
C LEU A 115 17.73 1.80 5.22
N LYS A 116 17.90 2.56 4.13
CA LYS A 116 17.92 4.01 4.17
C LYS A 116 16.58 4.62 4.56
N PHE A 117 15.48 4.14 3.99
CA PHE A 117 14.16 4.65 4.36
C PHE A 117 13.76 4.18 5.77
N GLY A 118 14.28 3.03 6.21
CA GLY A 118 14.14 2.58 7.61
C GLY A 118 14.85 3.53 8.60
N GLU A 119 16.09 3.93 8.30
CA GLU A 119 16.86 4.93 9.06
C GLU A 119 16.12 6.27 9.15
N MET A 120 15.53 6.72 8.04
CA MET A 120 14.72 7.94 7.96
C MET A 120 13.33 7.81 8.64
N GLY A 121 12.96 6.64 9.17
CA GLY A 121 11.64 6.40 9.75
C GLY A 121 10.47 6.43 8.75
N ILE A 122 10.77 6.36 7.44
CA ILE A 122 9.78 6.37 6.36
C ILE A 122 9.01 5.05 6.37
N VAL A 123 7.69 5.15 6.23
CA VAL A 123 6.80 4.00 6.03
C VAL A 123 6.11 4.12 4.69
N GLY A 124 5.73 3.00 4.08
CA GLY A 124 5.22 3.07 2.72
C GLY A 124 5.22 1.75 1.98
N ARG A 125 4.90 1.83 0.71
CA ARG A 125 4.96 0.75 -0.24
C ARG A 125 5.76 1.20 -1.45
N ILE A 126 6.74 0.38 -1.83
CA ILE A 126 7.57 0.60 -3.00
C ILE A 126 7.56 -0.65 -3.85
N TYR A 127 7.26 -0.48 -5.13
CA TYR A 127 7.49 -1.48 -6.16
C TYR A 127 8.68 -1.05 -7.00
N ILE A 128 9.60 -1.97 -7.20
CA ILE A 128 10.71 -1.81 -8.15
C ILE A 128 10.63 -2.93 -9.19
N ALA A 129 10.94 -2.59 -10.42
CA ALA A 129 11.01 -3.52 -11.54
C ALA A 129 12.13 -3.06 -12.49
N THR A 130 12.48 -3.86 -13.49
CA THR A 130 13.45 -3.41 -14.50
C THR A 130 12.98 -2.17 -15.26
N GLU A 131 11.68 -1.93 -15.32
CA GLU A 131 11.09 -0.73 -15.94
C GLU A 131 11.09 0.52 -15.04
N GLY A 132 11.40 0.41 -13.74
CA GLY A 132 11.41 1.58 -12.86
C GLY A 132 11.02 1.35 -11.41
N ILE A 133 10.53 2.43 -10.79
CA ILE A 133 10.11 2.50 -9.39
C ILE A 133 8.74 3.18 -9.25
N ASN A 134 7.92 2.69 -8.33
CA ASN A 134 6.65 3.29 -7.92
C ASN A 134 6.57 3.26 -6.39
N ALA A 135 6.42 4.42 -5.77
CA ALA A 135 6.46 4.60 -4.33
C ALA A 135 5.26 5.38 -3.82
N GLN A 136 4.69 4.92 -2.70
CA GLN A 136 3.67 5.61 -1.92
C GLN A 136 4.13 5.60 -0.47
N LEU A 137 4.41 6.78 0.09
CA LEU A 137 5.16 6.94 1.32
C LEU A 137 4.44 7.86 2.31
N SER A 138 4.71 7.66 3.59
CA SER A 138 4.59 8.68 4.62
C SER A 138 5.99 8.95 5.15
N CYS A 139 6.48 10.17 4.93
CA CYS A 139 7.80 10.62 5.32
C CYS A 139 7.68 11.59 6.50
N PRO A 140 8.50 11.46 7.56
CA PRO A 140 8.65 12.55 8.53
C PRO A 140 9.07 13.83 7.82
N VAL A 141 8.52 14.98 8.22
CA VAL A 141 8.80 16.27 7.56
C VAL A 141 10.31 16.58 7.53
N GLU A 142 11.00 16.34 8.64
CA GLU A 142 12.45 16.57 8.79
C GLU A 142 13.32 15.73 7.82
N GLN A 143 12.76 14.67 7.24
CA GLN A 143 13.48 13.74 6.36
C GLN A 143 13.18 13.96 4.88
N LEU A 144 12.37 14.97 4.53
CA LEU A 144 12.00 15.22 3.13
C LEU A 144 13.19 15.61 2.25
N ASP A 145 14.09 16.45 2.75
CA ASP A 145 15.27 16.88 2.00
C ASP A 145 16.25 15.72 1.80
N GLU A 146 16.39 14.85 2.80
CA GLU A 146 17.23 13.67 2.70
C GLU A 146 16.62 12.64 1.74
N LEU A 147 15.30 12.44 1.78
CA LEU A 147 14.58 11.62 0.80
C LEU A 147 14.78 12.16 -0.63
N ARG A 148 14.73 13.47 -0.82
CA ARG A 148 15.00 14.12 -2.11
C ARG A 148 16.43 13.83 -2.58
N LYS A 149 17.44 14.12 -1.75
CA LYS A 149 18.84 13.84 -2.06
C LYS A 149 19.08 12.39 -2.41
N PHE A 150 18.51 11.46 -1.65
CA PHE A 150 18.63 10.03 -1.91
C PHE A 150 18.04 9.64 -3.29
N CYS A 151 16.84 10.14 -3.62
CA CYS A 151 16.24 9.87 -4.93
C CYS A 151 17.09 10.43 -6.09
N ASP A 152 17.63 11.64 -5.94
CA ASP A 152 18.36 12.32 -7.00
C ASP A 152 19.78 11.75 -7.17
N GLN A 153 20.48 11.44 -6.07
CA GLN A 153 21.90 11.05 -6.08
C GLN A 153 22.10 9.54 -6.12
N GLU A 154 21.41 8.80 -5.25
CA GLU A 154 21.62 7.35 -5.09
C GLU A 154 20.79 6.54 -6.09
N LEU A 155 19.54 6.94 -6.31
CA LEU A 155 18.67 6.29 -7.30
C LEU A 155 18.78 6.90 -8.69
N LYS A 156 19.42 8.07 -8.84
CA LYS A 156 19.59 8.80 -10.10
C LYS A 156 18.27 9.03 -10.85
N LEU A 157 17.22 9.34 -10.09
CA LEU A 157 15.89 9.60 -10.63
C LEU A 157 15.78 11.06 -11.05
N GLU A 158 16.26 11.37 -12.25
CA GLU A 158 16.18 12.71 -12.83
C GLU A 158 14.72 13.20 -12.93
N ASN A 159 14.51 14.49 -12.65
CA ASN A 159 13.21 15.17 -12.76
C ASN A 159 12.05 14.53 -11.97
N LEU A 160 12.36 13.80 -10.90
CA LEU A 160 11.36 13.13 -10.08
C LEU A 160 10.53 14.14 -9.29
N GLU A 161 9.25 14.29 -9.62
CA GLU A 161 8.33 15.13 -8.86
C GLU A 161 7.70 14.35 -7.68
N PHE A 162 7.74 14.92 -6.48
CA PHE A 162 7.00 14.37 -5.33
C PHE A 162 5.54 14.84 -5.39
N ASN A 163 4.64 13.89 -5.57
CA ASN A 163 3.22 14.14 -5.60
C ASN A 163 2.63 14.04 -4.19
N PHE A 164 2.55 15.18 -3.51
CA PHE A 164 2.05 15.29 -2.14
C PHE A 164 0.53 15.12 -2.06
N SER A 165 0.02 14.38 -1.10
CA SER A 165 -1.44 14.29 -0.90
C SER A 165 -2.04 15.58 -0.32
N THR A 166 -3.35 15.75 -0.43
CA THR A 166 -4.11 16.80 0.29
C THR A 166 -4.20 16.53 1.80
N ILE A 167 -4.09 15.27 2.23
CA ILE A 167 -4.10 14.87 3.64
C ILE A 167 -2.78 14.21 4.02
N HIS A 168 -2.12 14.76 5.03
CA HIS A 168 -0.84 14.25 5.51
C HIS A 168 -0.97 13.52 6.85
N VAL A 169 -0.70 12.22 6.85
CA VAL A 169 -0.71 11.35 8.03
C VAL A 169 0.30 10.21 7.85
N LYS A 170 0.58 9.47 8.93
CA LYS A 170 1.23 8.16 8.84
C LYS A 170 0.27 7.13 8.24
N ALA A 171 0.13 7.15 6.91
CA ALA A 171 -0.86 6.37 6.17
C ALA A 171 -0.51 4.87 6.06
N PHE A 172 0.75 4.52 6.34
CA PHE A 172 1.25 3.15 6.28
C PHE A 172 1.73 2.65 7.65
N ARG A 173 1.52 1.37 7.92
CA ARG A 173 1.98 0.73 9.17
C ARG A 173 3.49 0.47 9.18
N LYS A 174 4.04 0.09 8.04
CA LYS A 174 5.45 -0.30 7.86
C LYS A 174 5.90 -0.01 6.44
N LEU A 175 7.21 0.04 6.24
CA LEU A 175 7.81 0.04 4.91
C LEU A 175 7.73 -1.36 4.28
N ASN A 176 7.36 -1.43 3.01
CA ASN A 176 7.35 -2.64 2.22
C ASN A 176 7.92 -2.37 0.82
N VAL A 177 9.05 -2.99 0.52
CA VAL A 177 9.70 -2.88 -0.80
C VAL A 177 9.63 -4.25 -1.48
N LYS A 178 8.97 -4.30 -2.66
CA LYS A 178 8.80 -5.53 -3.44
C LYS A 178 9.38 -5.36 -4.84
N ILE A 179 10.14 -6.37 -5.25
CA ILE A 179 10.49 -6.56 -6.65
C ILE A 179 9.27 -7.12 -7.38
N ARG A 180 8.97 -6.55 -8.55
CA ARG A 180 7.86 -6.91 -9.43
C ARG A 180 8.36 -7.02 -10.86
N ASN A 181 7.58 -7.70 -11.70
CA ASN A 181 7.83 -7.73 -13.14
C ASN A 181 7.57 -6.35 -13.76
N GLN A 182 6.56 -5.64 -13.23
CA GLN A 182 6.15 -4.31 -13.64
C GLN A 182 5.78 -3.49 -12.40
N ILE A 183 6.11 -2.19 -12.38
CA ILE A 183 5.76 -1.26 -11.30
C ILE A 183 4.27 -0.89 -11.31
N VAL A 184 3.60 -1.10 -12.45
CA VAL A 184 2.15 -1.20 -12.61
C VAL A 184 1.85 -2.22 -13.70
N SER A 185 1.06 -3.25 -13.37
CA SER A 185 0.88 -4.40 -14.26
C SER A 185 -0.18 -4.14 -15.32
N ASP A 186 0.24 -4.06 -16.57
CA ASP A 186 -0.63 -3.85 -17.75
C ASP A 186 -1.11 -5.18 -18.37
N GLY A 187 -0.42 -6.30 -18.09
CA GLY A 187 -0.74 -7.60 -18.67
C GLY A 187 -0.33 -7.79 -20.14
N LEU A 188 0.46 -6.88 -20.68
CA LEU A 188 1.01 -6.97 -22.02
C LEU A 188 2.40 -7.62 -22.01
N GLU A 189 2.81 -8.13 -23.17
CA GLU A 189 4.15 -8.69 -23.36
C GLU A 189 5.23 -7.60 -23.32
N LYS A 190 6.41 -7.96 -22.83
CA LYS A 190 7.53 -7.03 -22.76
C LYS A 190 7.94 -6.62 -24.18
N GLY A 191 8.00 -5.31 -24.43
CA GLY A 191 8.40 -4.76 -25.72
C GLY A 191 7.26 -4.58 -26.73
N SER A 192 6.00 -4.85 -26.34
CA SER A 192 4.85 -4.62 -27.22
C SER A 192 4.48 -3.14 -27.40
N TYR A 193 5.14 -2.24 -26.67
CA TYR A 193 5.03 -0.78 -26.79
C TYR A 193 6.31 -0.14 -26.25
N ASP A 194 6.54 1.12 -26.60
CA ASP A 194 7.71 1.87 -26.16
C ASP A 194 7.33 2.89 -25.07
N LEU A 195 7.93 2.77 -23.88
CA LEU A 195 7.77 3.73 -22.78
C LEU A 195 8.41 5.09 -23.07
N SER A 196 9.27 5.20 -24.09
CA SER A 196 9.81 6.49 -24.54
C SER A 196 8.75 7.38 -25.22
N ASN A 197 7.67 6.76 -25.73
CA ASN A 197 6.51 7.47 -26.28
C ASN A 197 5.69 8.08 -25.13
N GLN A 198 6.13 9.23 -24.62
CA GLN A 198 5.48 9.91 -23.50
C GLN A 198 4.25 10.70 -23.97
N PRO A 199 3.06 10.49 -23.37
CA PRO A 199 1.91 11.34 -23.64
C PRO A 199 2.14 12.77 -23.18
N LYS A 200 1.34 13.72 -23.67
CA LYS A 200 1.43 15.11 -23.23
C LYS A 200 0.88 15.24 -21.81
N HIS A 201 1.75 15.59 -20.86
CA HIS A 201 1.37 15.84 -19.48
C HIS A 201 0.83 17.27 -19.32
N LEU A 202 -0.45 17.40 -18.97
CA LEU A 202 -1.06 18.68 -18.65
C LEU A 202 -1.00 18.91 -17.13
N SER A 203 -0.54 20.09 -16.71
CA SER A 203 -0.69 20.55 -15.33
C SER A 203 -2.18 20.57 -14.91
N PRO A 204 -2.49 20.55 -13.60
CA PRO A 204 -3.88 20.65 -13.14
C PRO A 204 -4.66 21.83 -13.71
N GLU A 205 -4.02 22.98 -13.88
CA GLU A 205 -4.63 24.18 -14.45
C GLU A 205 -4.88 24.01 -15.95
N GLU A 206 -3.87 23.62 -16.73
CA GLU A 206 -4.02 23.35 -18.17
C GLU A 206 -5.08 22.29 -18.44
N TRP A 207 -5.11 21.23 -17.61
CA TRP A 207 -6.12 20.19 -17.65
C TRP A 207 -7.51 20.77 -17.39
N HIS A 208 -7.67 21.56 -16.33
CA HIS A 208 -8.93 22.21 -16.00
C HIS A 208 -9.43 23.07 -17.17
N THR A 209 -8.58 23.94 -17.69
CA THR A 209 -8.89 24.81 -18.82
C THR A 209 -9.23 24.02 -20.09
N ALA A 210 -8.48 22.95 -20.40
CA ALA A 210 -8.72 22.12 -21.57
C ALA A 210 -10.09 21.42 -21.49
N LEU A 211 -10.45 20.87 -20.33
CA LEU A 211 -11.75 20.22 -20.14
C LEU A 211 -12.90 21.23 -20.15
N SER A 212 -12.75 22.40 -19.53
CA SER A 212 -13.79 23.43 -19.46
C SER A 212 -14.06 24.11 -20.80
N ASN A 213 -13.04 24.28 -21.63
CA ASN A 213 -13.13 24.99 -22.91
C ASN A 213 -13.31 24.07 -24.13
N ALA A 214 -13.48 22.76 -23.91
CA ALA A 214 -13.63 21.80 -24.99
C ALA A 214 -14.87 22.15 -25.84
N LYS A 215 -14.64 22.63 -27.07
CA LYS A 215 -15.69 22.97 -28.04
C LYS A 215 -16.25 21.73 -28.75
N THR A 216 -15.50 20.64 -28.74
CA THR A 216 -15.87 19.34 -29.27
C THR A 216 -15.88 18.30 -28.14
N PRO A 217 -16.66 17.22 -28.27
CA PRO A 217 -16.64 16.13 -27.30
C PRO A 217 -15.24 15.50 -27.23
N ILE A 218 -14.53 15.72 -26.14
CA ILE A 218 -13.25 15.06 -25.85
C ILE A 218 -13.49 13.65 -25.31
N ILE A 219 -12.57 12.73 -25.61
CA ILE A 219 -12.64 11.38 -25.04
C ILE A 219 -11.91 11.38 -23.70
N LEU A 220 -12.65 11.56 -22.62
CA LEU A 220 -12.11 11.56 -21.26
C LEU A 220 -12.26 10.18 -20.61
N ILE A 221 -11.17 9.48 -20.33
CA ILE A 221 -11.19 8.12 -19.77
C ILE A 221 -10.62 8.10 -18.36
N ASP A 222 -11.39 7.53 -17.43
CA ASP A 222 -10.88 7.13 -16.11
C ASP A 222 -10.12 5.80 -16.24
N MET A 223 -8.80 5.84 -16.03
CA MET A 223 -7.94 4.64 -16.08
C MET A 223 -7.84 3.92 -14.73
N ARG A 224 -8.76 4.21 -13.80
CA ARG A 224 -8.85 3.54 -12.51
C ARG A 224 -9.76 2.32 -12.55
N ASN A 225 -9.72 1.53 -11.48
CA ASN A 225 -10.63 0.40 -11.31
C ASN A 225 -12.01 0.92 -10.88
N HIS A 226 -13.06 0.12 -11.07
CA HIS A 226 -14.45 0.52 -10.82
C HIS A 226 -14.67 1.09 -9.41
N TYR A 227 -14.14 0.43 -8.36
CA TYR A 227 -14.29 0.84 -6.96
C TYR A 227 -13.65 2.20 -6.66
N GLU A 228 -12.67 2.63 -7.46
CA GLU A 228 -12.06 3.95 -7.32
C GLU A 228 -12.95 5.04 -7.92
N SER A 229 -13.54 4.75 -9.07
CA SER A 229 -14.44 5.65 -9.80
C SER A 229 -15.84 5.76 -9.17
N GLU A 230 -16.24 4.77 -8.36
CA GLU A 230 -17.55 4.77 -7.69
C GLU A 230 -17.66 5.90 -6.66
N ILE A 231 -16.57 6.30 -6.01
CA ILE A 231 -16.57 7.36 -4.98
C ILE A 231 -16.15 8.75 -5.47
N GLY A 232 -15.79 8.88 -6.74
CA GLY A 232 -15.47 10.17 -7.32
C GLY A 232 -14.92 10.05 -8.74
N TYR A 233 -15.15 11.05 -9.57
CA TYR A 233 -14.79 11.06 -10.98
C TYR A 233 -14.83 12.48 -11.56
N PHE A 234 -14.15 12.69 -12.69
CA PHE A 234 -14.39 13.88 -13.51
C PHE A 234 -15.72 13.75 -14.25
N GLU A 235 -16.52 14.82 -14.25
CA GLU A 235 -17.77 14.87 -15.01
C GLU A 235 -17.53 14.50 -16.48
N ASN A 236 -18.51 13.81 -17.08
CA ASN A 236 -18.46 13.31 -18.46
C ASN A 236 -17.35 12.29 -18.77
N SER A 237 -16.58 11.83 -17.78
CA SER A 237 -15.58 10.78 -18.02
C SER A 237 -16.20 9.40 -18.25
N ILE A 238 -15.61 8.65 -19.19
CA ILE A 238 -15.88 7.24 -19.43
C ILE A 238 -15.24 6.45 -18.27
N ARG A 239 -16.10 5.91 -17.40
CA ARG A 239 -15.70 5.09 -16.25
C ARG A 239 -15.77 3.63 -16.61
N GLN A 240 -14.62 2.97 -16.61
CA GLN A 240 -14.51 1.58 -17.03
C GLN A 240 -14.94 0.66 -15.89
N ASP A 241 -15.84 -0.28 -16.20
CA ASP A 241 -16.36 -1.23 -15.22
C ASP A 241 -15.43 -2.45 -15.08
N VAL A 242 -14.23 -2.22 -14.55
CA VAL A 242 -13.12 -3.19 -14.52
C VAL A 242 -12.49 -3.33 -13.14
N ASP A 243 -11.95 -4.51 -12.83
CA ASP A 243 -11.37 -4.84 -11.53
C ASP A 243 -9.86 -4.59 -11.46
N THR A 244 -9.17 -4.61 -12.61
CA THR A 244 -7.72 -4.47 -12.70
C THR A 244 -7.31 -3.51 -13.81
N PHE A 245 -6.09 -2.97 -13.71
CA PHE A 245 -5.52 -2.11 -14.75
C PHE A 245 -5.32 -2.84 -16.08
N ARG A 246 -5.02 -4.14 -16.05
CA ARG A 246 -4.96 -4.98 -17.26
C ARG A 246 -6.29 -4.97 -18.00
N ASP A 247 -7.39 -5.15 -17.26
CA ASP A 247 -8.73 -5.11 -17.83
C ASP A 247 -9.08 -3.70 -18.33
N SER A 248 -8.58 -2.64 -17.66
CA SER A 248 -8.69 -1.26 -18.16
C SER A 248 -8.01 -1.08 -19.52
N ILE A 249 -6.86 -1.71 -19.78
CA ILE A 249 -6.20 -1.62 -21.09
C ILE A 249 -7.07 -2.28 -22.18
N ILE A 250 -7.63 -3.46 -21.89
CA ILE A 250 -8.51 -4.18 -22.83
C ILE A 250 -9.77 -3.34 -23.13
N SER A 251 -10.39 -2.79 -22.09
CA SER A 251 -11.58 -1.95 -22.21
C SER A 251 -11.28 -0.63 -22.96
N MET A 252 -10.18 0.04 -22.63
CA MET A 252 -9.71 1.25 -23.31
C MET A 252 -9.53 1.02 -24.82
N ASN A 253 -8.87 -0.07 -25.22
CA ASN A 253 -8.66 -0.38 -26.64
C ASN A 253 -9.99 -0.55 -27.39
N LYS A 254 -11.01 -1.16 -26.77
CA LYS A 254 -12.36 -1.28 -27.35
C LYS A 254 -13.06 0.08 -27.45
N ILE A 255 -12.99 0.89 -26.39
CA ILE A 255 -13.59 2.24 -26.37
C ILE A 255 -12.98 3.11 -27.48
N LEU A 256 -11.68 2.95 -27.76
CA LEU A 256 -10.92 3.80 -28.67
C LEU A 256 -10.78 3.23 -30.09
N GLU A 257 -11.44 2.12 -30.41
CA GLU A 257 -11.43 1.56 -31.76
C GLU A 257 -11.94 2.59 -32.78
N GLY A 258 -11.12 2.83 -33.82
CA GLY A 258 -11.39 3.80 -34.88
C GLY A 258 -11.16 5.28 -34.51
N LYS A 259 -10.61 5.58 -33.33
CA LYS A 259 -10.49 6.96 -32.79
C LYS A 259 -9.05 7.48 -32.76
N GLN A 260 -8.18 7.01 -33.65
CA GLN A 260 -6.74 7.32 -33.65
C GLN A 260 -6.42 8.81 -33.88
N ASN A 261 -7.33 9.55 -34.50
CA ASN A 261 -7.18 10.99 -34.77
C ASN A 261 -7.90 11.89 -33.74
N GLU A 262 -8.58 11.31 -32.75
CA GLU A 262 -9.31 12.07 -31.73
C GLU A 262 -8.38 12.45 -30.57
N ASP A 263 -8.73 13.53 -29.87
CA ASP A 263 -8.04 13.94 -28.65
C ASP A 263 -8.49 13.08 -27.46
N ILE A 264 -7.55 12.36 -26.87
CA ILE A 264 -7.80 11.44 -25.76
C ILE A 264 -7.20 12.01 -24.48
N TYR A 265 -8.04 12.18 -23.47
CA TYR A 265 -7.69 12.65 -22.14
C TYR A 265 -7.80 11.50 -21.15
N MET A 266 -6.75 11.24 -20.39
CA MET A 266 -6.76 10.18 -19.38
C MET A 266 -6.30 10.67 -18.02
N TYR A 267 -6.94 10.15 -16.98
CA TYR A 267 -6.54 10.44 -15.60
C TYR A 267 -6.61 9.18 -14.72
N CYS A 268 -5.86 9.23 -13.63
CA CYS A 268 -5.92 8.27 -12.54
C CYS A 268 -5.50 8.96 -11.24
N THR A 269 -5.36 8.21 -10.14
CA THR A 269 -5.00 8.76 -8.82
C THR A 269 -3.74 9.63 -8.82
N GLY A 270 -2.63 9.11 -9.36
CA GLY A 270 -1.30 9.73 -9.24
C GLY A 270 -0.49 9.81 -10.54
N GLY A 271 -1.07 9.44 -11.69
CA GLY A 271 -0.46 9.58 -13.02
C GLY A 271 0.11 8.29 -13.64
N ILE A 272 0.70 7.39 -12.86
CA ILE A 272 1.47 6.24 -13.39
C ILE A 272 0.71 5.36 -14.41
N ARG A 273 -0.57 5.07 -14.17
CA ARG A 273 -1.42 4.27 -15.08
C ARG A 273 -1.62 4.99 -16.42
N CYS A 274 -1.79 6.30 -16.40
CA CYS A 274 -2.05 7.09 -17.60
C CYS A 274 -0.77 7.35 -18.40
N SER A 275 0.38 7.52 -17.76
CA SER A 275 1.67 7.56 -18.49
C SER A 275 1.89 6.26 -19.25
N LYS A 276 1.63 5.11 -18.59
CA LYS A 276 1.79 3.80 -19.22
C LYS A 276 0.76 3.54 -20.32
N ALA A 277 -0.52 3.84 -20.06
CA ALA A 277 -1.59 3.73 -21.05
C ALA A 277 -1.38 4.67 -22.24
N GLY A 278 -0.87 5.87 -21.99
CA GLY A 278 -0.54 6.83 -23.05
C GLY A 278 0.57 6.35 -23.96
N ALA A 279 1.63 5.77 -23.40
CA ALA A 279 2.69 5.14 -24.18
C ALA A 279 2.17 3.98 -25.04
N ILE A 280 1.24 3.17 -24.51
CA ILE A 280 0.57 2.11 -25.27
C ILE A 280 -0.23 2.69 -26.44
N LEU A 281 -1.05 3.73 -26.21
CA LEU A 281 -1.84 4.36 -27.27
C LEU A 281 -0.96 5.01 -28.35
N LEU A 282 0.05 5.77 -27.96
CA LEU A 282 0.98 6.40 -28.91
C LEU A 282 1.71 5.35 -29.76
N SER A 283 2.15 4.24 -29.15
CA SER A 283 2.77 3.12 -29.88
C SER A 283 1.79 2.44 -30.84
N ASN A 284 0.48 2.51 -30.57
CA ASN A 284 -0.59 1.98 -31.41
C ASN A 284 -1.13 3.01 -32.42
N GLY A 285 -0.43 4.11 -32.68
CA GLY A 285 -0.75 5.07 -33.74
C GLY A 285 -1.77 6.15 -33.39
N PHE A 286 -2.14 6.28 -32.11
CA PHE A 286 -2.91 7.44 -31.64
C PHE A 286 -2.03 8.70 -31.67
N LYS A 287 -2.58 9.82 -32.16
CA LYS A 287 -1.80 11.04 -32.37
C LYS A 287 -1.80 11.98 -31.18
N SER A 288 -2.95 12.09 -30.50
CA SER A 288 -3.19 13.10 -29.47
C SER A 288 -3.61 12.45 -28.16
N VAL A 289 -2.64 12.27 -27.25
CA VAL A 289 -2.89 11.69 -25.93
C VAL A 289 -2.43 12.64 -24.84
N TYR A 290 -3.37 13.08 -24.01
CA TYR A 290 -3.17 14.02 -22.91
C TYR A 290 -3.44 13.34 -21.58
N VAL A 291 -2.59 13.59 -20.59
CA VAL A 291 -2.71 13.00 -19.25
C VAL A 291 -2.61 14.05 -18.16
N LEU A 292 -3.39 13.89 -17.09
CA LEU A 292 -3.31 14.76 -15.93
C LEU A 292 -2.01 14.51 -15.15
N LYS A 293 -1.11 15.50 -15.16
CA LYS A 293 0.17 15.45 -14.43
C LYS A 293 -0.09 15.38 -12.93
N GLY A 294 0.46 14.34 -12.29
CA GLY A 294 0.23 14.05 -10.87
C GLY A 294 -1.18 13.52 -10.55
N GLY A 295 -2.04 13.30 -11.56
CA GLY A 295 -3.36 12.72 -11.39
C GLY A 295 -4.31 13.54 -10.51
N ILE A 296 -5.37 12.87 -10.06
CA ILE A 296 -6.42 13.48 -9.23
C ILE A 296 -5.84 14.08 -7.94
N THR A 297 -4.80 13.47 -7.36
CA THR A 297 -4.14 14.02 -6.17
C THR A 297 -3.56 15.41 -6.41
N ALA A 298 -2.92 15.65 -7.57
CA ALA A 298 -2.42 16.98 -7.94
C ALA A 298 -3.54 17.97 -8.25
N TYR A 299 -4.60 17.49 -8.92
CA TYR A 299 -5.78 18.31 -9.19
C TYR A 299 -6.52 18.72 -7.91
N GLY A 300 -6.65 17.84 -6.91
CA GLY A 300 -7.22 18.19 -5.62
C GLY A 300 -6.42 19.26 -4.87
N ARG A 301 -5.09 19.22 -4.94
CA ARG A 301 -4.26 20.30 -4.41
C ARG A 301 -4.51 21.61 -5.14
N TYR A 302 -4.59 21.58 -6.47
CA TYR A 302 -4.88 22.76 -7.29
C TYR A 302 -6.22 23.39 -6.90
N ILE A 303 -7.30 22.61 -6.79
CA ILE A 303 -8.61 23.12 -6.34
C ILE A 303 -8.54 23.70 -4.92
N THR A 304 -7.82 23.03 -4.01
CA THR A 304 -7.65 23.52 -2.62
C THR A 304 -6.94 24.88 -2.58
N LEU A 305 -5.93 25.07 -3.43
CA LEU A 305 -5.16 26.31 -3.52
C LEU A 305 -5.91 27.42 -4.30
N ASN A 306 -6.95 27.07 -5.05
CA ASN A 306 -7.72 27.99 -5.91
C ASN A 306 -9.22 27.86 -5.62
N PRO A 307 -9.71 28.31 -4.45
CA PRO A 307 -11.10 28.09 -4.02
C PRO A 307 -12.15 28.78 -4.91
N SER A 308 -11.77 29.74 -5.76
CA SER A 308 -12.63 30.36 -6.76
C SER A 308 -12.91 29.47 -7.98
N VAL A 309 -12.09 28.43 -8.20
CA VAL A 309 -12.24 27.50 -9.32
C VAL A 309 -13.20 26.39 -8.93
N THR A 310 -14.33 26.28 -9.64
CA THR A 310 -15.29 25.20 -9.42
C THR A 310 -14.72 23.89 -9.95
N SER A 311 -14.57 22.88 -9.09
CA SER A 311 -14.00 21.59 -9.49
C SER A 311 -14.88 20.83 -10.49
N LEU A 312 -14.28 20.41 -11.62
CA LEU A 312 -14.82 19.42 -12.56
C LEU A 312 -14.78 17.98 -12.03
N TYR A 313 -13.96 17.71 -11.01
CA TYR A 313 -13.94 16.42 -10.31
C TYR A 313 -14.96 16.45 -9.17
N LYS A 314 -15.77 15.41 -9.05
CA LYS A 314 -16.76 15.23 -7.98
C LYS A 314 -16.32 14.13 -7.02
N GLY A 315 -16.49 14.37 -5.73
CA GLY A 315 -16.33 13.40 -4.65
C GLY A 315 -14.90 13.18 -4.20
N ARG A 316 -14.55 11.91 -3.95
CA ARG A 316 -13.30 11.51 -3.30
C ARG A 316 -12.35 10.83 -4.26
N ASN A 317 -11.06 10.98 -4.01
CA ASN A 317 -10.01 10.24 -4.70
C ASN A 317 -9.59 9.05 -3.86
N PHE A 318 -9.83 7.82 -4.35
CA PHE A 318 -9.41 6.61 -3.65
C PHE A 318 -7.89 6.53 -3.49
N THR A 319 -7.42 6.19 -2.28
CA THR A 319 -5.99 6.02 -1.98
C THR A 319 -5.66 4.59 -1.53
N PHE A 320 -4.46 4.12 -1.89
CA PHE A 320 -4.03 2.73 -1.67
C PHE A 320 -3.36 2.50 -0.29
N ASP A 321 -3.86 3.19 0.72
CA ASP A 321 -3.34 3.21 2.09
C ASP A 321 -4.47 3.31 3.12
N LYS A 322 -4.15 3.52 4.40
CA LYS A 322 -5.13 3.51 5.48
C LYS A 322 -6.26 4.54 5.30
N ARG A 323 -6.03 5.62 4.56
CA ARG A 323 -7.02 6.69 4.38
C ARG A 323 -8.21 6.22 3.54
N LEU A 324 -8.00 5.27 2.62
CA LEU A 324 -9.01 4.71 1.71
C LEU A 324 -9.79 5.78 0.91
N GLY A 325 -9.21 6.97 0.74
CA GLY A 325 -9.89 8.10 0.15
C GLY A 325 -9.44 9.44 0.74
N GLU A 326 -9.10 10.39 -0.11
CA GLU A 326 -8.95 11.81 0.22
C GLU A 326 -10.12 12.61 -0.40
N PRO A 327 -10.74 13.54 0.33
CA PRO A 327 -11.79 14.39 -0.23
C PRO A 327 -11.18 15.37 -1.24
N ILE A 328 -11.85 15.53 -2.37
CA ILE A 328 -11.51 16.54 -3.39
C ILE A 328 -12.61 17.61 -3.39
N THR A 329 -13.87 17.17 -3.38
CA THR A 329 -15.04 18.01 -3.13
C THR A 329 -15.93 17.39 -2.06
N ASN A 330 -17.00 18.10 -1.68
CA ASN A 330 -17.99 17.63 -0.72
C ASN A 330 -19.11 16.77 -1.37
N ASP A 331 -19.05 16.53 -2.68
CA ASP A 331 -20.07 15.76 -3.40
C ASP A 331 -20.03 14.29 -2.98
N ILE A 332 -21.18 13.72 -2.59
CA ILE A 332 -21.31 12.28 -2.34
C ILE A 332 -21.92 11.64 -3.59
N VAL A 333 -21.07 11.03 -4.41
CA VAL A 333 -21.48 10.40 -5.69
C VAL A 333 -21.68 8.88 -5.61
N SER A 334 -21.70 8.34 -4.39
CA SER A 334 -21.82 6.92 -4.09
C SER A 334 -22.84 6.66 -2.98
N GLN A 335 -23.16 5.38 -2.77
CA GLN A 335 -24.14 4.92 -1.82
C GLN A 335 -23.58 3.76 -0.99
N CYS A 336 -24.07 3.64 0.24
CA CYS A 336 -23.82 2.50 1.10
C CYS A 336 -24.24 1.22 0.38
N HIS A 337 -23.30 0.29 0.21
CA HIS A 337 -23.56 -0.98 -0.45
C HIS A 337 -24.53 -1.88 0.34
N THR A 338 -24.81 -1.55 1.61
CA THR A 338 -25.75 -2.28 2.46
C THR A 338 -27.17 -1.69 2.46
N CYS A 339 -27.31 -0.36 2.57
CA CYS A 339 -28.62 0.27 2.80
C CYS A 339 -29.01 1.32 1.76
N GLY A 340 -28.18 1.61 0.76
CA GLY A 340 -28.48 2.60 -0.29
C GLY A 340 -28.31 4.06 0.11
N GLU A 341 -28.16 4.37 1.40
CA GLU A 341 -27.94 5.75 1.87
C GLU A 341 -26.69 6.39 1.23
N PRO A 342 -26.73 7.67 0.82
CA PRO A 342 -25.57 8.37 0.28
C PRO A 342 -24.38 8.32 1.25
N CYS A 343 -23.27 7.72 0.81
CA CYS A 343 -22.00 7.76 1.52
C CYS A 343 -20.86 7.32 0.61
N ASP A 344 -19.65 7.79 0.89
CA ASP A 344 -18.44 7.56 0.07
C ASP A 344 -17.30 6.89 0.84
N THR A 345 -17.60 6.38 2.03
CA THR A 345 -16.60 5.84 2.94
C THR A 345 -16.34 4.38 2.63
N HIS A 346 -15.21 4.15 1.94
CA HIS A 346 -14.67 2.82 1.76
C HIS A 346 -14.18 2.22 3.08
N THR A 347 -14.40 0.91 3.23
CA THR A 347 -13.85 0.13 4.32
C THR A 347 -13.61 -1.32 3.90
N ASN A 348 -12.76 -2.02 4.64
CA ASN A 348 -12.58 -3.45 4.49
C ASN A 348 -13.39 -4.20 5.55
N CYS A 349 -13.93 -5.35 5.17
CA CYS A 349 -14.61 -6.25 6.09
C CYS A 349 -13.67 -6.58 7.25
N ARG A 350 -14.17 -6.42 8.47
CA ARG A 350 -13.38 -6.68 9.68
C ARG A 350 -12.93 -8.14 9.79
N ASN A 351 -13.68 -9.07 9.22
CA ASN A 351 -13.20 -10.43 8.99
C ASN A 351 -12.04 -10.38 7.98
N LYS A 352 -10.79 -10.48 8.43
CA LYS A 352 -9.59 -10.42 7.57
C LYS A 352 -9.50 -11.53 6.53
N THR A 353 -10.17 -12.66 6.76
CA THR A 353 -10.26 -13.72 5.76
C THR A 353 -11.13 -13.26 4.59
N CYS A 354 -12.25 -12.57 4.87
CA CYS A 354 -13.08 -11.94 3.85
C CYS A 354 -12.38 -10.72 3.22
N ASN A 355 -12.00 -9.73 4.03
CA ASN A 355 -11.30 -8.49 3.66
C ASN A 355 -11.90 -7.72 2.46
N LEU A 356 -13.15 -8.00 2.09
CA LEU A 356 -13.87 -7.34 1.00
C LEU A 356 -13.82 -5.83 1.21
N LEU A 357 -13.47 -5.07 0.16
CA LEU A 357 -13.49 -3.61 0.15
C LEU A 357 -14.86 -3.15 -0.33
N PHE A 358 -15.58 -2.33 0.44
CA PHE A 358 -16.94 -1.88 0.11
C PHE A 358 -17.24 -0.52 0.73
N ILE A 359 -18.34 0.10 0.32
CA ILE A 359 -18.80 1.40 0.83
C ILE A 359 -19.83 1.17 1.93
N GLN A 360 -19.62 1.76 3.12
CA GLN A 360 -20.49 1.56 4.27
C GLN A 360 -20.71 2.85 5.06
N CYS A 361 -21.99 3.22 5.26
CA CYS A 361 -22.35 4.36 6.11
C CYS A 361 -22.08 4.07 7.59
N GLN A 362 -22.02 5.13 8.41
CA GLN A 362 -21.68 5.02 9.82
C GLN A 362 -22.68 4.16 10.63
N GLU A 363 -23.97 4.21 10.29
CA GLU A 363 -25.00 3.41 10.96
C GLU A 363 -24.88 1.92 10.62
N CYS A 364 -24.71 1.58 9.33
CA CYS A 364 -24.42 0.20 8.93
C CYS A 364 -23.11 -0.30 9.54
N ARG A 365 -22.08 0.54 9.65
CA ARG A 365 -20.82 0.20 10.30
C ARG A 365 -20.99 -0.18 11.76
N LYS A 366 -21.81 0.54 12.52
CA LYS A 366 -22.13 0.21 13.92
C LYS A 366 -22.94 -1.09 13.99
N ARG A 367 -24.05 -1.15 13.24
CA ARG A 367 -25.00 -2.28 13.25
C ARG A 367 -24.36 -3.60 12.82
N LEU A 368 -23.49 -3.56 11.82
CA LEU A 368 -22.83 -4.74 11.23
C LEU A 368 -21.39 -4.94 11.73
N SER A 369 -20.97 -4.26 12.80
CA SER A 369 -19.60 -4.35 13.34
C SER A 369 -18.50 -4.22 12.28
N ARG A 370 -18.72 -3.35 11.28
CA ARG A 370 -17.86 -3.13 10.10
C ARG A 370 -17.56 -4.39 9.28
N THR A 371 -18.53 -5.27 9.17
CA THR A 371 -18.48 -6.43 8.28
C THR A 371 -19.20 -6.14 6.96
N CYS A 372 -18.98 -6.98 5.95
CA CYS A 372 -19.56 -6.83 4.60
C CYS A 372 -21.09 -7.02 4.53
N GLY A 373 -21.76 -7.24 5.66
CA GLY A 373 -23.20 -7.52 5.71
C GLY A 373 -23.58 -8.99 5.58
N SER A 374 -22.61 -9.89 5.32
CA SER A 374 -22.88 -11.33 5.45
C SER A 374 -23.06 -11.73 6.91
N GLU A 375 -24.08 -12.56 7.18
CA GLU A 375 -24.37 -13.06 8.54
C GLU A 375 -23.18 -13.83 9.10
N PHE A 376 -22.51 -14.63 8.27
CA PHE A 376 -21.25 -15.30 8.63
C PHE A 376 -20.20 -14.35 9.20
N CYS A 377 -19.87 -13.28 8.48
CA CYS A 377 -18.83 -12.36 8.92
C CYS A 377 -19.25 -11.64 10.20
N LEU A 378 -20.52 -11.26 10.30
CA LEU A 378 -21.07 -10.60 11.49
C LEU A 378 -20.97 -11.50 12.72
N ARG A 379 -21.45 -12.74 12.63
CA ARG A 379 -21.40 -13.73 13.73
C ARG A 379 -19.98 -14.05 14.14
N LEU A 380 -19.09 -14.30 13.18
CA LEU A 380 -17.69 -14.59 13.47
C LEU A 380 -17.00 -13.43 14.21
N VAL A 381 -17.24 -12.20 13.78
CA VAL A 381 -16.66 -11.00 14.41
C VAL A 381 -17.25 -10.78 15.81
N LYS A 382 -18.56 -10.94 16.00
CA LYS A 382 -19.21 -10.81 17.31
C LYS A 382 -18.71 -11.86 18.30
N ALA A 383 -18.69 -13.13 17.91
CA ALA A 383 -18.20 -14.21 18.77
C ALA A 383 -16.71 -14.04 19.12
N TRP A 384 -15.91 -13.49 18.21
CA TRP A 384 -14.54 -13.11 18.51
C TRP A 384 -14.46 -11.99 19.55
N ASP A 385 -15.27 -10.95 19.41
CA ASP A 385 -15.32 -9.83 20.35
C ASP A 385 -15.76 -10.27 21.75
N GLU A 386 -16.74 -11.16 21.84
CA GLU A 386 -17.19 -11.75 23.10
C GLU A 386 -16.08 -12.57 23.77
N LYS A 387 -15.35 -13.39 23.00
CA LYS A 387 -14.29 -14.28 23.54
C LYS A 387 -13.00 -13.55 23.90
N PHE A 388 -12.61 -12.52 23.15
CA PHE A 388 -11.29 -11.88 23.28
C PHE A 388 -11.32 -10.39 23.61
N GLY A 389 -12.51 -9.79 23.66
CA GLY A 389 -12.68 -8.34 23.74
C GLY A 389 -12.44 -7.66 22.40
N ARG A 390 -13.06 -6.49 22.22
CA ARG A 390 -12.82 -5.63 21.07
C ARG A 390 -11.49 -4.88 21.27
N PRO A 391 -10.49 -5.02 20.37
CA PRO A 391 -9.24 -4.27 20.52
C PRO A 391 -9.48 -2.76 20.46
N SER A 392 -8.88 -2.02 21.40
CA SER A 392 -8.96 -0.56 21.48
C SER A 392 -8.13 0.16 20.42
N GLY A 393 -7.12 -0.51 19.84
CA GLY A 393 -6.23 0.05 18.84
C GLY A 393 -6.12 -0.87 17.62
N PHE A 394 -6.51 -0.34 16.46
CA PHE A 394 -6.54 -1.01 15.16
C PHE A 394 -7.39 -2.29 15.13
N ASP A 395 -8.35 -2.35 14.21
CA ASP A 395 -9.12 -3.55 13.87
C ASP A 395 -8.28 -4.69 13.23
N ASP A 396 -7.08 -4.91 13.73
CA ASP A 396 -6.10 -5.92 13.33
C ASP A 396 -6.19 -7.16 14.23
N VAL A 397 -7.41 -7.62 14.53
CA VAL A 397 -7.56 -9.04 14.85
C VAL A 397 -7.24 -9.83 13.59
N LYS A 398 -6.32 -10.80 13.68
CA LYS A 398 -6.06 -11.78 12.62
C LYS A 398 -6.95 -13.02 12.82
N PRO A 399 -8.06 -13.18 12.07
CA PRO A 399 -8.54 -14.53 11.76
C PRO A 399 -7.62 -15.13 10.69
N GLY A 400 -6.88 -16.18 11.07
CA GLY A 400 -6.01 -16.98 10.20
C GLY A 400 -6.77 -18.12 9.52
N TYR A 401 -8.00 -17.91 9.10
CA TYR A 401 -8.80 -18.94 8.44
C TYR A 401 -8.64 -18.91 6.93
N GLN A 402 -8.68 -20.09 6.33
CA GLN A 402 -8.78 -20.26 4.89
C GLN A 402 -10.15 -19.74 4.45
N CYS A 403 -10.17 -18.92 3.40
CA CYS A 403 -11.40 -18.30 2.95
C CYS A 403 -12.35 -19.35 2.39
N VAL A 404 -13.59 -19.37 2.87
CA VAL A 404 -14.66 -20.19 2.28
C VAL A 404 -15.12 -19.58 0.94
N TYR A 405 -14.80 -18.31 0.70
CA TYR A 405 -15.10 -17.60 -0.54
C TYR A 405 -13.82 -16.94 -1.06
N ASP A 406 -13.32 -17.33 -2.22
CA ASP A 406 -12.02 -16.86 -2.75
C ASP A 406 -12.04 -15.38 -3.20
N HIS A 407 -12.36 -14.45 -2.30
CA HIS A 407 -12.34 -13.00 -2.55
C HIS A 407 -10.93 -12.44 -2.34
N VAL A 408 -9.95 -13.04 -3.03
CA VAL A 408 -8.60 -12.47 -3.18
C VAL A 408 -8.61 -11.27 -4.13
N HIS A 409 -9.72 -11.04 -4.82
CA HIS A 409 -9.93 -9.90 -5.68
C HIS A 409 -10.78 -8.84 -4.98
N ARG A 410 -10.48 -7.56 -5.23
CA ARG A 410 -11.33 -6.40 -4.84
C ARG A 410 -12.59 -6.39 -5.71
N THR A 411 -13.31 -7.51 -5.74
CA THR A 411 -14.47 -7.75 -6.60
C THR A 411 -15.68 -7.01 -6.07
N ARG A 412 -16.50 -6.57 -7.03
CA ARG A 412 -17.76 -5.84 -6.91
C ARG A 412 -18.60 -6.26 -5.69
N PRO A 413 -18.61 -5.47 -4.61
CA PRO A 413 -19.29 -5.84 -3.37
C PRO A 413 -20.78 -6.04 -3.55
N LYS A 414 -21.45 -5.23 -4.38
CA LYS A 414 -22.88 -5.40 -4.68
C LYS A 414 -23.17 -6.80 -5.24
N LEU A 415 -22.40 -7.24 -6.23
CA LEU A 415 -22.55 -8.59 -6.81
C LEU A 415 -22.20 -9.69 -5.81
N VAL A 416 -21.23 -9.46 -4.94
CA VAL A 416 -20.90 -10.43 -3.87
C VAL A 416 -22.05 -10.49 -2.86
N ILE A 417 -22.60 -9.36 -2.42
CA ILE A 417 -23.72 -9.28 -1.48
C ILE A 417 -25.00 -9.89 -2.08
N GLU A 418 -25.29 -9.59 -3.36
CA GLU A 418 -26.42 -10.17 -4.11
C GLU A 418 -26.26 -11.67 -4.34
N ARG A 419 -25.08 -12.14 -4.79
CA ARG A 419 -24.80 -13.58 -4.95
C ARG A 419 -24.91 -14.36 -3.64
N LEU A 420 -24.64 -13.69 -2.51
CA LEU A 420 -24.76 -14.26 -1.19
C LEU A 420 -26.18 -14.19 -0.62
N GLY A 421 -27.20 -13.81 -1.42
CA GLY A 421 -28.61 -13.87 -1.03
C GLY A 421 -29.15 -12.62 -0.35
N GLY A 422 -28.49 -11.47 -0.48
CA GLY A 422 -28.89 -10.25 0.22
C GLY A 422 -28.45 -10.28 1.69
N ALA A 423 -29.16 -9.56 2.58
CA ALA A 423 -28.70 -9.16 3.92
C ALA A 423 -28.21 -10.24 4.90
N SER A 424 -28.22 -11.53 4.52
CA SER A 424 -27.65 -12.61 5.31
C SER A 424 -27.20 -13.75 4.41
N ALA A 425 -25.90 -13.82 4.12
CA ALA A 425 -25.29 -15.05 3.62
C ALA A 425 -25.44 -16.16 4.68
N ASN A 426 -26.36 -17.10 4.45
CA ASN A 426 -26.67 -18.21 5.35
C ASN A 426 -25.50 -19.21 5.38
N VAL A 427 -24.52 -18.96 6.24
CA VAL A 427 -23.48 -19.95 6.58
C VAL A 427 -23.91 -20.71 7.83
N PRO A 428 -23.77 -22.05 7.84
CA PRO A 428 -24.08 -22.88 9.00
C PRO A 428 -23.36 -22.43 10.29
N SER A 429 -24.09 -22.48 11.41
CA SER A 429 -23.63 -22.00 12.73
C SER A 429 -22.47 -22.79 13.32
N ASP A 430 -22.48 -24.10 13.09
CA ASP A 430 -21.46 -25.08 13.45
C ASP A 430 -20.07 -24.69 12.91
N LEU A 431 -20.00 -24.14 11.69
CA LEU A 431 -18.74 -23.68 11.12
C LEU A 431 -18.12 -22.54 11.95
N VAL A 432 -18.93 -21.66 12.54
CA VAL A 432 -18.43 -20.56 13.38
C VAL A 432 -17.82 -21.12 14.67
N GLU A 433 -18.47 -22.08 15.31
CA GLU A 433 -18.01 -22.71 16.54
C GLU A 433 -16.70 -23.48 16.33
N MET A 434 -16.63 -24.32 15.29
CA MET A 434 -15.41 -25.04 14.89
C MET A 434 -14.21 -24.11 14.69
N LEU A 435 -14.43 -22.97 14.04
CA LEU A 435 -13.38 -21.99 13.78
C LEU A 435 -12.87 -21.42 15.12
N LEU A 436 -13.77 -20.98 16.00
CA LEU A 436 -13.43 -20.42 17.31
C LEU A 436 -12.69 -21.39 18.23
N GLU A 437 -13.00 -22.69 18.17
CA GLU A 437 -12.33 -23.75 18.91
C GLU A 437 -10.88 -23.96 18.45
N LYS A 438 -10.66 -24.01 17.13
CA LYS A 438 -9.32 -24.21 16.53
C LYS A 438 -8.30 -23.16 16.97
N ASN A 439 -8.75 -21.93 17.25
CA ASN A 439 -7.88 -20.85 17.74
C ASN A 439 -7.63 -20.84 19.25
N SER A 440 -8.45 -21.53 20.06
CA SER A 440 -8.16 -21.74 21.49
C SER A 440 -6.81 -22.42 21.67
N ASN A 441 -6.46 -23.31 20.75
CA ASN A 441 -5.26 -24.13 20.79
C ASN A 441 -3.99 -23.41 20.29
N ILE A 442 -4.11 -22.23 19.66
CA ILE A 442 -2.96 -21.43 19.17
C ILE A 442 -2.36 -20.54 20.28
N LYS A 443 -3.01 -20.47 21.46
CA LYS A 443 -2.54 -19.71 22.62
C LYS A 443 -1.43 -20.39 23.44
N ASN A 444 -1.06 -21.64 23.15
CA ASN A 444 -0.01 -22.38 23.85
C ASN A 444 1.33 -22.36 23.12
#